data_AF-A0A544QW31-F1
#
_entry.id   AF-A0A544QW31-F1
#
_cell.length_a   1.000
_cell.length_b   1.000
_cell.length_c   1.000
_cell.angle_alpha   90.00
_cell.angle_beta   90.00
_cell.angle_gamma   90.00
#
_symmetry.space_group_name_H-M   'P 1'
#
loop_
_entity.id
_entity.type
_entity.pdbx_description
1 polymer ?
#
loop_
_entity_poly.entity_id
_entity_poly.type
_entity_poly.pdbx_seq_one_letter_code
_entity_poly.pdbx_strand_id
1 'polypeptide(L)'
;MQYVKSGNTIALRVDYGEEILEKINEVCVKENIKTAAISGIGATKETEIGLYNMETGEYKREVYTGLYEVGSLIGNITEKDSKPYIHLHIVIGDTKKDAVHCGHLNRAVVGATSEIFITVFEHTIGRKFDEQTGINIFEF
;
A
#
# COMPACT_ATOMS: atom_id res chain seq x y z
N MET A 1 4.20 4.39 -15.01
CA MET A 1 3.27 3.28 -14.69
C MET A 1 2.48 2.84 -15.92
N GLN A 2 2.07 1.56 -15.96
CA GLN A 2 1.15 0.99 -16.95
C GLN A 2 0.18 0.03 -16.25
N TYR A 3 -1.08 -0.06 -16.72
CA TYR A 3 -2.00 -1.06 -16.19
C TYR A 3 -2.99 -1.57 -17.26
N VAL A 4 -3.54 -2.75 -17.00
CA VAL A 4 -4.66 -3.33 -17.75
C VAL A 4 -5.76 -3.75 -16.80
N LYS A 5 -7.01 -3.60 -17.24
CA LYS A 5 -8.20 -4.06 -16.53
C LYS A 5 -8.75 -5.32 -17.20
N SER A 6 -9.06 -6.33 -16.40
CA SER A 6 -9.66 -7.59 -16.85
C SER A 6 -10.71 -8.03 -15.83
N GLY A 7 -11.99 -7.94 -16.21
CA GLY A 7 -13.08 -8.16 -15.27
C GLY A 7 -13.02 -7.18 -14.09
N ASN A 8 -13.06 -7.72 -12.87
CA ASN A 8 -12.93 -6.95 -11.63
C ASN A 8 -11.48 -6.78 -11.14
N THR A 9 -10.49 -7.23 -11.91
CA THR A 9 -9.07 -7.13 -11.52
C THR A 9 -8.33 -6.14 -12.42
N ILE A 10 -7.47 -5.33 -11.81
CA ILE A 10 -6.50 -4.48 -12.50
C ILE A 10 -5.11 -5.02 -12.20
N ALA A 11 -4.32 -5.26 -13.24
CA ALA A 11 -2.89 -5.55 -13.14
C ALA A 11 -2.12 -4.26 -13.43
N LEU A 12 -1.43 -3.74 -12.42
CA LEU A 12 -0.67 -2.49 -12.43
C LEU A 12 0.82 -2.79 -12.34
N ARG A 13 1.60 -2.18 -13.23
CA ARG A 13 3.06 -2.07 -13.14
C ARG A 13 3.43 -0.64 -12.76
N VAL A 14 4.13 -0.50 -11.64
CA VAL A 14 4.78 0.74 -11.21
C VAL A 14 6.24 0.69 -11.68
N ASP A 15 6.67 1.75 -12.36
CA ASP A 15 7.97 1.81 -13.02
C ASP A 15 9.06 2.34 -12.08
N TYR A 16 10.32 2.13 -12.46
CA TYR A 16 11.49 2.62 -11.73
C TYR A 16 11.36 4.11 -11.35
N GLY A 17 11.61 4.40 -10.06
CA GLY A 17 11.61 5.77 -9.55
C GLY A 17 10.22 6.35 -9.24
N GLU A 18 9.14 5.64 -9.54
CA GLU A 18 7.79 6.03 -9.14
C GLU A 18 7.48 5.57 -7.71
N GLU A 19 6.54 6.26 -7.05
CA GLU A 19 6.09 5.94 -5.69
C GLU A 19 4.80 5.09 -5.73
N ILE A 20 4.80 3.99 -4.98
CA ILE A 20 3.76 2.95 -5.07
C ILE A 20 2.37 3.49 -4.66
N LEU A 21 2.24 4.19 -3.53
CA LEU A 21 0.94 4.66 -3.05
C LEU A 21 0.35 5.72 -3.98
N GLU A 22 1.19 6.62 -4.50
CA GLU A 22 0.83 7.64 -5.48
C GLU A 22 0.24 6.99 -6.74
N LYS A 23 0.92 5.99 -7.31
CA LYS A 23 0.45 5.34 -8.54
C LYS A 23 -0.78 4.47 -8.32
N ILE A 24 -0.93 3.83 -7.15
CA ILE A 24 -2.18 3.16 -6.79
C ILE A 24 -3.31 4.20 -6.68
N ASN A 25 -3.07 5.34 -6.04
CA ASN A 25 -4.07 6.40 -5.89
C ASN A 25 -4.49 6.99 -7.25
N GLU A 26 -3.56 7.20 -8.18
CA GLU A 26 -3.87 7.62 -9.55
C GLU A 26 -4.83 6.63 -10.24
N VAL A 27 -4.57 5.32 -10.11
CA VAL A 27 -5.46 4.28 -10.65
C VAL A 27 -6.82 4.31 -9.95
N CYS A 28 -6.88 4.46 -8.63
CA CYS A 28 -8.13 4.56 -7.89
C CYS A 28 -9.00 5.74 -8.36
N VAL A 29 -8.40 6.91 -8.55
CA VAL A 29 -9.11 8.09 -9.05
C VAL A 29 -9.56 7.89 -10.49
N LYS A 30 -8.68 7.39 -11.37
CA LYS A 30 -8.99 7.21 -12.80
C LYS A 30 -10.08 6.19 -13.06
N GLU A 31 -10.11 5.11 -12.29
CA GLU A 31 -11.07 4.01 -12.45
C GLU A 31 -12.25 4.11 -11.46
N ASN A 32 -12.31 5.18 -10.65
CA ASN A 32 -13.31 5.39 -9.61
C ASN A 32 -13.45 4.19 -8.65
N ILE A 33 -12.31 3.66 -8.19
CA ILE A 33 -12.25 2.50 -7.29
C ILE A 33 -12.56 2.96 -5.87
N LYS A 34 -13.63 2.40 -5.30
CA LYS A 34 -14.05 2.67 -3.93
C LYS A 34 -13.57 1.62 -2.95
N THR A 35 -13.54 0.36 -3.37
CA THR A 35 -13.14 -0.75 -2.52
C THR A 35 -12.43 -1.81 -3.35
N ALA A 36 -11.25 -2.22 -2.88
CA ALA A 36 -10.46 -3.24 -3.54
C ALA A 36 -9.48 -3.91 -2.57
N ALA A 37 -9.08 -5.14 -2.88
CA ALA A 37 -7.97 -5.82 -2.25
C ALA A 37 -6.70 -5.62 -3.09
N ILE A 38 -5.55 -5.48 -2.44
CA ILE A 38 -4.26 -5.29 -3.09
C ILE A 38 -3.33 -6.47 -2.74
N SER A 39 -2.67 -7.00 -3.77
CA SER A 39 -1.54 -7.92 -3.60
C SER A 39 -0.47 -7.62 -4.64
N GLY A 40 0.80 -7.56 -4.24
CA GLY A 40 1.90 -7.33 -5.18
C GLY A 40 3.26 -7.77 -4.66
N ILE A 41 4.24 -7.69 -5.57
CA ILE A 41 5.67 -7.96 -5.36
C ILE A 41 6.49 -6.95 -6.17
N GLY A 42 7.79 -6.89 -5.96
CA GLY A 42 8.66 -5.98 -6.73
C GLY A 42 9.97 -5.68 -6.04
N ALA A 43 10.55 -4.51 -6.32
CA ALA A 43 11.74 -4.02 -5.63
C ALA A 43 11.65 -2.51 -5.36
N THR A 44 12.13 -2.08 -4.21
CA THR A 44 12.17 -0.66 -3.80
C THR A 44 13.61 -0.18 -3.61
N LYS A 45 13.84 1.12 -3.79
CA LYS A 45 15.11 1.80 -3.49
C LYS A 45 15.06 2.70 -2.24
N GLU A 46 13.85 3.00 -1.80
CA GLU A 46 13.56 3.78 -0.60
C GLU A 46 12.19 3.33 -0.07
N THR A 47 12.09 3.01 1.21
CA THR A 47 10.83 2.57 1.83
C THR A 47 10.72 3.12 3.25
N GLU A 48 9.60 3.76 3.57
CA GLU A 48 9.26 4.20 4.92
C GLU A 48 8.22 3.24 5.50
N ILE A 49 8.59 2.57 6.60
CA ILE A 49 7.73 1.61 7.30
C ILE A 49 7.41 2.17 8.69
N GLY A 50 6.13 2.13 9.06
CA GLY A 50 5.62 2.57 10.34
C GLY A 50 5.08 1.44 11.22
N LEU A 51 5.12 1.68 12.52
CA LEU A 51 4.32 0.96 13.53
C LEU A 51 3.60 1.98 14.41
N TYR A 52 2.29 1.80 14.56
CA TYR A 52 1.47 2.63 15.43
C TYR A 52 1.66 2.22 16.89
N ASN A 53 1.92 3.19 17.76
CA ASN A 53 1.92 3.00 19.20
C ASN A 53 0.57 3.47 19.78
N MET A 54 -0.22 2.54 20.32
CA MET A 54 -1.53 2.85 20.91
C MET A 54 -1.44 3.65 22.22
N GLU A 55 -0.34 3.55 22.96
CA GLU A 55 -0.16 4.27 24.23
C GLU A 55 0.12 5.76 24.01
N THR A 56 0.93 6.07 22.99
CA THR A 56 1.32 7.46 22.67
C THR A 56 0.49 8.07 21.55
N GLY A 57 -0.20 7.25 20.76
CA GLY A 57 -0.90 7.69 19.55
C GLY A 57 0.05 8.05 18.40
N GLU A 58 1.35 7.74 18.50
CA GLU A 58 2.36 8.13 17.53
C GLU A 58 2.75 6.98 16.60
N TYR A 59 3.11 7.32 15.35
CA TYR A 59 3.72 6.37 14.42
C TYR A 59 5.24 6.44 14.53
N LYS A 60 5.86 5.37 15.04
CA LYS A 60 7.31 5.21 14.91
C LYS A 60 7.61 4.77 13.49
N ARG A 61 8.36 5.58 12.74
CA ARG A 61 8.70 5.34 11.33
C ARG A 61 10.19 5.11 11.17
N GLU A 62 10.54 4.21 10.29
CA GLU A 62 11.92 3.96 9.86
C GLU A 62 12.02 4.00 8.35
N VAL A 63 13.08 4.66 7.85
CA VAL A 63 13.38 4.78 6.42
C VAL A 63 14.50 3.83 6.06
N TYR A 64 14.24 2.96 5.10
CA TYR A 64 15.20 2.02 4.53
C TYR A 64 15.61 2.50 3.14
N THR A 65 16.86 2.89 2.98
CA THR A 65 17.44 3.32 1.69
C THR A 65 18.40 2.25 1.18
N GLY A 66 18.37 2.00 -0.14
CA GLY A 66 19.08 0.91 -0.79
C GLY A 66 18.10 0.01 -1.54
N LEU A 67 18.61 -0.93 -2.34
CA LEU A 67 17.76 -1.84 -3.09
C LEU A 67 17.28 -2.98 -2.19
N TYR A 68 15.97 -3.12 -2.04
CA TYR A 68 15.31 -4.20 -1.32
C TYR A 68 14.32 -4.91 -2.24
N GLU A 69 14.23 -6.24 -2.10
CA GLU A 69 13.13 -7.02 -2.69
C GLU A 69 11.86 -6.79 -1.86
N VAL A 70 10.73 -6.60 -2.53
CA VAL A 70 9.40 -6.58 -1.92
C VAL A 70 8.83 -8.00 -2.00
N GLY A 71 9.01 -8.76 -0.93
CA GLY A 71 8.52 -10.13 -0.84
C GLY A 71 7.00 -10.21 -0.68
N SER A 72 6.37 -9.14 -0.18
CA SER A 72 4.92 -9.05 -0.04
C SER A 72 4.47 -7.60 0.08
N LEU A 73 3.48 -7.20 -0.73
CA LEU A 73 2.74 -5.94 -0.61
C LEU A 73 1.26 -6.29 -0.54
N ILE A 74 0.64 -6.14 0.63
CA ILE A 74 -0.74 -6.59 0.87
C ILE A 74 -1.53 -5.49 1.53
N GLY A 75 -2.78 -5.31 1.11
CA GLY A 75 -3.70 -4.43 1.80
C GLY A 75 -5.00 -4.20 1.07
N ASN A 76 -5.56 -3.01 1.24
CA ASN A 76 -6.87 -2.67 0.71
C ASN A 76 -7.01 -1.20 0.34
N ILE A 77 -7.98 -0.95 -0.52
CA ILE A 77 -8.57 0.35 -0.82
C ILE A 77 -9.98 0.33 -0.21
N THR A 78 -10.33 1.41 0.46
CA THR A 78 -11.66 1.71 1.02
C THR A 78 -11.99 3.17 0.75
N GLU A 79 -13.16 3.65 1.18
CA GLU A 79 -13.54 5.06 1.05
C GLU A 79 -13.52 5.76 2.43
N LYS A 80 -12.99 6.97 2.48
CA LYS A 80 -13.15 7.88 3.62
C LYS A 80 -13.35 9.29 3.11
N ASP A 81 -14.41 9.97 3.56
CA ASP A 81 -14.75 11.33 3.13
C ASP A 81 -14.83 11.46 1.59
N SER A 82 -15.43 10.44 0.94
CA SER A 82 -15.57 10.30 -0.51
C SER A 82 -14.24 10.28 -1.29
N LYS A 83 -13.13 9.94 -0.63
CA LYS A 83 -11.80 9.79 -1.23
C LYS A 83 -11.28 8.36 -1.03
N PRO A 84 -10.47 7.85 -1.97
CA PRO A 84 -9.75 6.60 -1.76
C PRO A 84 -8.90 6.65 -0.49
N TYR A 85 -9.02 5.62 0.34
CA TYR A 85 -8.21 5.39 1.52
C TYR A 85 -7.43 4.09 1.30
N ILE A 86 -6.12 4.24 1.11
CA ILE A 86 -5.20 3.12 0.85
C ILE A 86 -4.55 2.70 2.17
N HIS A 87 -4.62 1.42 2.49
CA HIS A 87 -3.94 0.84 3.65
C HIS A 87 -3.15 -0.37 3.20
N LEU A 88 -1.83 -0.24 3.22
CA LEU A 88 -0.89 -1.27 2.78
C LEU A 88 0.06 -1.64 3.90
N HIS A 89 0.41 -2.92 3.95
CA HIS A 89 1.55 -3.44 4.68
C HIS A 89 2.55 -3.99 3.66
N ILE A 90 3.82 -3.93 4.01
CA ILE A 90 4.92 -4.36 3.15
C ILE A 90 5.90 -5.25 3.91
N VAL A 91 6.51 -6.20 3.22
CA VAL A 91 7.69 -6.95 3.65
C VAL A 91 8.80 -6.69 2.64
N ILE A 92 9.92 -6.13 3.10
CA ILE A 92 11.10 -5.88 2.29
C ILE A 92 12.29 -6.70 2.80
N GLY A 93 13.11 -7.22 1.87
CA GLY A 93 14.28 -8.05 2.18
C GLY A 93 15.57 -7.50 1.57
N ASP A 94 16.63 -7.42 2.38
CA ASP A 94 18.00 -7.17 1.93
C ASP A 94 18.76 -8.51 1.85
N THR A 95 18.85 -9.05 0.63
CA THR A 95 19.50 -10.34 0.36
C THR A 95 21.01 -10.33 0.60
N LYS A 96 21.63 -9.15 0.79
CA LYS A 96 23.06 -9.04 1.10
C LYS A 96 23.33 -9.04 2.60
N LYS A 97 22.31 -8.71 3.42
CA LYS A 97 22.43 -8.58 4.87
C LYS A 97 21.61 -9.60 5.64
N ASP A 98 20.93 -10.53 4.95
CA ASP A 98 19.99 -11.48 5.53
C ASP A 98 18.96 -10.81 6.46
N ALA A 99 18.52 -9.62 6.08
CA ALA A 99 17.63 -8.78 6.89
C ALA A 99 16.25 -8.65 6.23
N VAL A 100 15.20 -8.72 7.05
CA VAL A 100 13.81 -8.53 6.63
C VAL A 100 13.17 -7.45 7.50
N HIS A 101 12.50 -6.50 6.87
CA HIS A 101 11.76 -5.44 7.53
C HIS A 101 10.30 -5.48 7.08
N CYS A 102 9.36 -5.27 8.00
CA CYS A 102 7.94 -5.30 7.69
C CYS A 102 7.13 -4.36 8.58
N GLY A 103 5.99 -3.91 8.09
CA GLY A 103 5.05 -3.09 8.85
C GLY A 103 4.08 -2.35 7.97
N HIS A 104 3.49 -1.29 8.53
CA HIS A 104 2.61 -0.39 7.80
C HIS A 104 3.43 0.40 6.76
N LEU A 105 3.00 0.42 5.51
CA LEU A 105 3.70 1.13 4.45
C LEU A 105 3.27 2.60 4.44
N ASN A 106 4.21 3.51 4.75
CA ASN A 106 3.98 4.95 4.63
C ASN A 106 4.37 5.48 3.25
N ARG A 107 5.45 4.96 2.67
CA ARG A 107 5.95 5.37 1.34
C ARG A 107 6.90 4.33 0.76
N ALA A 108 6.86 4.07 -0.55
CA ALA A 108 7.82 3.21 -1.23
C ALA A 108 8.14 3.69 -2.65
N VAL A 109 9.41 3.95 -2.92
CA VAL A 109 9.89 4.30 -4.28
C VAL A 109 10.47 3.05 -4.94
N VAL A 110 10.00 2.75 -6.15
CA VAL A 110 10.41 1.56 -6.91
C VAL A 110 11.88 1.64 -7.33
N GLY A 111 12.61 0.55 -7.06
CA GLY A 111 14.02 0.36 -7.39
C GLY A 111 14.27 -0.46 -8.67
N ALA A 112 13.28 -1.21 -9.14
CA ALA A 112 13.30 -1.87 -10.45
C ALA A 112 11.90 -1.85 -11.10
N THR A 113 10.97 -2.66 -10.59
CA THR A 113 9.54 -2.62 -10.91
C THR A 113 8.73 -3.05 -9.69
N SER A 114 7.44 -2.71 -9.66
CA SER A 114 6.48 -3.29 -8.74
C SER A 114 5.24 -3.73 -9.51
N GLU A 115 4.86 -4.99 -9.32
CA GLU A 115 3.76 -5.66 -10.00
C GLU A 115 2.64 -5.90 -9.00
N ILE A 116 1.50 -5.26 -9.23
CA ILE A 116 0.42 -5.13 -8.25
C ILE A 116 -0.89 -5.53 -8.91
N PHE A 117 -1.60 -6.45 -8.26
CA PHE A 117 -2.99 -6.77 -8.58
C PHE A 117 -3.93 -6.03 -7.63
N ILE A 118 -4.94 -5.39 -8.21
CA ILE A 118 -6.01 -4.68 -7.51
C ILE A 118 -7.31 -5.39 -7.86
N THR A 119 -7.91 -6.09 -6.89
CA THR A 119 -9.18 -6.82 -7.07
C THR A 119 -10.32 -5.98 -6.52
N VAL A 120 -11.13 -5.42 -7.41
CA VAL A 120 -12.21 -4.48 -7.10
C VAL A 120 -13.45 -5.23 -6.61
N PHE A 121 -14.09 -4.67 -5.59
CA PHE A 121 -15.37 -5.12 -5.05
C PHE A 121 -16.50 -4.19 -5.49
N GLU A 122 -17.71 -4.75 -5.63
CA GLU A 122 -18.91 -3.95 -5.96
C GLU A 122 -19.39 -3.11 -4.76
N HIS A 123 -19.25 -3.63 -3.55
CA HIS A 123 -19.67 -2.95 -2.34
C HIS A 123 -18.65 -1.90 -1.90
N THR A 124 -19.14 -0.76 -1.41
CA THR A 124 -18.28 0.29 -0.84
C THR A 124 -18.13 0.04 0.66
N ILE A 125 -16.89 -0.11 1.11
CA ILE A 125 -16.54 -0.17 2.53
C ILE A 125 -15.98 1.19 2.93
N GLY A 126 -16.61 1.81 3.92
CA GLY A 126 -16.22 3.10 4.49
C GLY A 126 -15.13 2.97 5.56
N ARG A 127 -14.77 4.11 6.16
CA ARG A 127 -13.96 4.16 7.37
C ARG A 127 -14.51 5.13 8.39
N LYS A 128 -14.48 4.69 9.65
CA LYS A 128 -14.76 5.52 10.82
C LYS A 128 -13.58 5.52 11.78
N PHE A 129 -13.41 6.63 12.48
CA PHE A 129 -12.45 6.72 13.57
C PHE A 129 -12.98 5.93 14.78
N ASP A 130 -12.11 5.14 15.39
CA ASP A 130 -12.43 4.37 16.59
C ASP A 130 -11.65 4.92 17.78
N GLU A 131 -12.36 5.45 18.78
CA GLU A 131 -11.74 6.09 19.96
C GLU A 131 -10.95 5.10 20.82
N GLN A 132 -11.34 3.82 20.81
CA GLN A 132 -10.66 2.79 21.60
C GLN A 132 -9.26 2.48 21.04
N THR A 133 -9.13 2.40 19.72
CA THR A 133 -7.87 2.05 19.04
C THR A 133 -7.08 3.25 18.53
N GLY A 134 -7.71 4.42 18.42
CA GLY A 134 -7.08 5.64 17.91
C GLY A 134 -6.83 5.64 16.40
N ILE A 135 -7.43 4.71 15.65
CA ILE A 135 -7.22 4.55 14.21
C ILE A 135 -8.53 4.48 13.41
N ASN A 136 -8.42 4.56 12.10
CA ASN A 136 -9.57 4.41 11.20
C ASN A 136 -9.80 2.94 10.88
N ILE A 137 -10.93 2.41 11.34
CA ILE A 137 -11.37 1.04 11.09
C ILE A 137 -12.42 0.99 9.98
N PHE A 138 -12.73 -0.21 9.48
CA PHE A 138 -13.80 -0.39 8.49
C PHE A 138 -15.17 0.00 9.05
N GLU A 139 -15.98 0.56 8.17
CA GLU A 139 -17.40 0.80 8.34
C GLU A 139 -18.14 0.12 7.18
N PHE A 140 -19.07 -0.77 7.51
CA PHE A 140 -19.85 -1.57 6.56
C PHE A 140 -21.25 -0.97 6.38
#